data_AF-W4HK70-F1
#
_entry.id   AF-W4HK70-F1
#
_cell.length_a   1.000
_cell.length_b   1.000
_cell.length_c   1.000
_cell.angle_alpha   90.00
_cell.angle_beta   90.00
_cell.angle_gamma   90.00
#
_symmetry.space_group_name_H-M   'P 1'
#
loop_
_entity.id
_entity.type
_entity.pdbx_description
1 polymer ?
#
loop_
_entity_poly.entity_id
_entity_poly.type
_entity_poly.pdbx_seq_one_letter_code
_entity_poly.pdbx_strand_id
1 'polypeptide(L)'
;MSTDDEKREALARNMHRLATEGMDAATEAAIQILADPKAPSQARSATINAVFRSQGLFDRKDDPDDEKEPHEMTAAELNRAVKDLTRSLNRARDSKGDDGGVFD
;
A
#
# COMPACT_ATOMS: atom_id res chain seq x y z
N MET A 1 13.00 -4.11 32.76
CA MET A 1 12.53 -3.92 31.38
C MET A 1 12.34 -2.42 31.19
N SER A 2 12.85 -1.82 30.10
CA SER A 2 12.70 -0.37 29.90
C SER A 2 11.28 -0.04 29.44
N THR A 3 10.78 1.15 29.78
CA THR A 3 9.47 1.65 29.31
C THR A 3 9.38 1.71 27.78
N ASP A 4 10.51 1.86 27.10
CA ASP A 4 10.57 1.84 25.64
C ASP A 4 10.48 0.41 25.06
N ASP A 5 10.98 -0.59 25.77
CA ASP A 5 10.85 -1.99 25.39
C ASP A 5 9.38 -2.43 25.51
N GLU A 6 8.72 -2.05 26.61
CA GLU A 6 7.30 -2.31 26.84
C GLU A 6 6.41 -1.70 25.74
N LYS A 7 6.71 -0.47 25.30
CA LYS A 7 5.99 0.19 24.20
C LYS A 7 6.21 -0.53 22.87
N ARG A 8 7.44 -0.95 22.57
CA ARG A 8 7.74 -1.69 21.33
C ARG A 8 7.00 -3.01 21.28
N GLU A 9 6.96 -3.75 22.38
CA GLU A 9 6.21 -5.00 22.45
C GLU A 9 4.70 -4.79 22.34
N ALA A 10 4.16 -3.75 22.98
CA ALA A 10 2.75 -3.40 22.83
C ALA A 10 2.39 -3.06 21.38
N LEU A 11 3.24 -2.29 20.71
CA LEU A 11 3.08 -1.96 19.30
C LEU A 11 3.11 -3.22 18.42
N ALA A 12 4.10 -4.11 18.62
CA ALA A 12 4.23 -5.34 17.85
C ALA A 12 2.99 -6.25 18.01
N ARG A 13 2.51 -6.42 19.25
CA ARG A 13 1.28 -7.20 19.52
C ARG A 13 0.06 -6.58 18.85
N ASN A 14 -0.11 -5.26 18.94
CA ASN A 14 -1.26 -4.58 18.35
C ASN A 14 -1.21 -4.59 16.82
N MET A 15 -0.03 -4.46 16.21
CA MET A 15 0.12 -4.58 14.77
C MET A 15 -0.24 -5.98 14.27
N HIS A 16 0.17 -7.02 14.99
CA HIS A 16 -0.23 -8.39 14.65
C HIS A 16 -1.74 -8.59 14.72
N ARG A 17 -2.39 -8.07 15.77
CA ARG A 17 -3.86 -8.12 15.90
C ARG A 17 -4.57 -7.29 14.83
N LEU A 18 -4.04 -6.13 14.48
CA LEU A 18 -4.60 -5.29 13.42
C LEU A 18 -4.53 -5.98 12.06
N ALA A 19 -3.41 -6.66 11.77
CA ALA A 19 -3.22 -7.39 10.53
C ALA A 19 -4.10 -8.66 10.41
N THR A 20 -4.55 -9.21 11.53
CA THR A 20 -5.39 -10.43 11.58
C THR A 20 -6.85 -10.07 11.79
N GLU A 21 -7.24 -9.76 13.03
CA GLU A 21 -8.61 -9.42 13.43
C GLU A 21 -9.07 -8.05 12.91
N GLY A 22 -8.14 -7.10 12.85
CA GLY A 22 -8.46 -5.71 12.53
C GLY A 22 -8.93 -5.51 11.10
N MET A 23 -8.39 -6.26 10.14
CA MET A 23 -8.78 -6.16 8.73
C MET A 23 -10.22 -6.65 8.50
N ASP A 24 -10.59 -7.76 9.13
CA ASP A 24 -11.96 -8.29 9.05
C ASP A 24 -12.96 -7.31 9.69
N ALA A 25 -12.64 -6.81 10.89
CA ALA A 25 -13.47 -5.84 11.59
C ALA A 25 -13.61 -4.51 10.82
N ALA A 26 -12.53 -4.02 10.21
CA ALA A 26 -12.56 -2.80 9.39
C ALA A 26 -13.41 -2.99 8.14
N THR A 27 -13.34 -4.16 7.50
CA THR A 27 -14.13 -4.49 6.31
C THR A 27 -15.63 -4.54 6.65
N GLU A 28 -15.99 -5.24 7.72
CA GLU A 28 -17.37 -5.33 8.19
C GLU A 28 -17.93 -3.94 8.55
N ALA A 29 -17.18 -3.13 9.29
CA ALA A 29 -17.58 -1.77 9.64
C ALA A 29 -17.80 -0.89 8.39
N ALA A 30 -16.93 -1.02 7.38
CA ALA A 30 -17.08 -0.30 6.12
C ALA A 30 -18.37 -0.72 5.38
N ILE A 31 -18.67 -2.03 5.32
CA ILE A 31 -19.91 -2.54 4.71
C ILE A 31 -21.13 -1.98 5.43
N GLN A 32 -21.12 -1.99 6.78
CA GLN A 32 -22.23 -1.45 7.58
C GLN A 32 -22.47 0.04 7.33
N ILE A 33 -21.42 0.86 7.29
CA ILE A 33 -21.53 2.30 6.99
C ILE A 33 -22.13 2.54 5.60
N LEU A 34 -21.74 1.76 4.61
CA LEU A 34 -22.24 1.90 3.24
C LEU A 34 -23.68 1.40 3.07
N ALA A 35 -24.07 0.39 3.86
CA ALA A 35 -25.42 -0.15 3.86
C ALA A 35 -26.42 0.69 4.67
N ASP A 36 -25.96 1.49 5.65
CA ASP A 36 -26.83 2.32 6.48
C ASP A 36 -27.29 3.59 5.73
N PRO A 37 -28.58 3.72 5.39
CA PRO A 37 -29.10 4.91 4.74
C PRO A 37 -29.11 6.15 5.66
N LYS A 38 -29.00 5.96 6.98
CA LYS A 38 -28.93 7.04 7.97
C LYS A 38 -27.50 7.48 8.28
N ALA A 39 -26.50 6.77 7.77
CA ALA A 39 -25.11 7.15 7.98
C ALA A 39 -24.85 8.57 7.43
N PRO A 40 -24.09 9.42 8.15
CA PRO A 40 -23.75 10.75 7.68
C PRO A 40 -23.11 10.72 6.29
N SER A 41 -23.48 11.67 5.44
CA SER A 41 -22.95 11.76 4.06
C SER A 41 -21.42 11.79 4.01
N GLN A 42 -20.79 12.49 4.97
CA GLN A 42 -19.34 12.56 5.10
C GLN A 42 -18.71 11.20 5.41
N ALA A 43 -19.31 10.43 6.34
CA ALA A 43 -18.81 9.10 6.70
C ALA A 43 -18.90 8.15 5.50
N ARG A 44 -20.04 8.13 4.81
CA ARG A 44 -20.22 7.33 3.59
C ARG A 44 -19.20 7.70 2.51
N SER A 45 -19.01 8.99 2.23
CA SER A 45 -18.05 9.45 1.22
C SER A 45 -16.61 9.03 1.57
N ALA A 46 -16.21 9.19 2.83
CA ALA A 46 -14.89 8.75 3.31
C ALA A 46 -14.70 7.23 3.12
N THR A 47 -15.69 6.43 3.48
CA THR A 47 -15.64 4.97 3.31
C THR A 47 -15.59 4.56 1.84
N ILE A 48 -16.39 5.18 0.96
CA ILE A 48 -16.34 4.93 -0.49
C ILE A 48 -14.91 5.17 -1.03
N ASN A 49 -14.32 6.31 -0.66
CA ASN A 49 -12.96 6.65 -1.10
C ASN A 49 -11.92 5.64 -0.59
N ALA A 50 -12.01 5.23 0.67
CA ALA A 50 -11.11 4.26 1.26
C ALA A 50 -11.20 2.89 0.56
N VAL A 51 -12.40 2.41 0.27
CA VAL A 51 -12.64 1.13 -0.42
C VAL A 51 -12.11 1.18 -1.86
N PHE A 52 -12.39 2.23 -2.61
CA PHE A 52 -11.88 2.32 -3.99
C PHE A 52 -10.36 2.45 -4.07
N ARG A 53 -9.72 3.12 -3.10
CA ARG A 53 -8.24 3.15 -3.01
C ARG A 53 -7.67 1.79 -2.64
N SER A 54 -8.28 1.03 -1.72
CA SER A 54 -7.77 -0.29 -1.34
C SER A 54 -7.84 -1.31 -2.47
N GLN A 55 -8.78 -1.16 -3.40
CA GLN A 55 -8.90 -1.97 -4.61
C GLN A 55 -8.02 -1.49 -5.77
N GLY A 56 -7.22 -0.44 -5.58
CA GLY A 56 -6.41 0.16 -6.64
C GLY A 56 -7.23 0.85 -7.73
N LEU A 57 -8.54 1.07 -7.52
CA LEU A 57 -9.43 1.65 -8.52
C LEU A 57 -9.18 3.14 -8.74
N PHE A 58 -8.54 3.79 -7.78
CA PHE A 58 -8.04 5.17 -7.87
C PHE A 58 -6.53 5.29 -8.03
N ASP A 59 -5.81 4.17 -7.97
CA ASP A 59 -4.44 4.12 -8.43
C ASP A 59 -4.49 4.02 -9.97
N ARG A 60 -4.82 5.15 -10.61
CA ARG A 60 -4.12 5.46 -11.85
C ARG A 60 -2.66 5.52 -11.44
N LYS A 61 -1.95 4.39 -11.55
CA LYS A 61 -0.58 4.47 -12.05
C LYS A 61 -0.70 5.37 -13.26
N ASP A 62 -0.01 6.51 -13.22
CA ASP A 62 0.16 7.36 -14.38
C ASP A 62 0.30 6.43 -15.59
N ASP A 63 -0.53 6.68 -16.61
CA ASP A 63 -0.52 5.89 -17.83
C ASP A 63 0.95 5.71 -18.24
N PRO A 64 1.45 4.52 -18.58
CA PRO A 64 2.83 4.39 -19.06
C PRO A 64 3.12 5.28 -20.28
N ASP A 65 2.08 5.78 -20.95
CA ASP A 65 2.15 6.77 -22.03
C ASP A 65 2.19 8.25 -21.55
N ASP A 66 2.11 8.52 -20.24
CA ASP A 66 2.21 9.84 -19.60
C ASP A 66 3.53 10.00 -18.82
N GLU A 67 4.45 9.04 -18.93
CA GLU A 67 5.84 9.20 -18.48
C GLU A 67 6.55 10.19 -19.42
N LYS A 68 6.81 11.41 -18.93
CA LYS A 68 7.64 12.42 -19.62
C LYS A 68 8.87 11.77 -20.23
N GLU A 69 9.19 12.10 -21.47
CA GLU A 69 10.44 11.62 -22.05
C GLU A 69 11.65 12.17 -21.27
N PRO A 70 12.82 11.49 -21.24
CA PRO A 70 13.98 11.94 -20.46
C PRO A 70 14.43 13.36 -20.78
N HIS A 71 14.14 13.84 -21.99
CA HIS A 71 14.48 15.18 -22.46
C HIS A 71 13.48 16.27 -22.00
N GLU A 72 12.31 15.87 -21.52
CA GLU A 72 11.27 16.73 -20.95
C GLU A 72 11.35 16.82 -19.41
N MET A 73 12.22 16.00 -18.80
CA MET A 73 12.42 15.96 -17.36
C MET A 73 13.39 17.04 -16.88
N THR A 74 13.06 17.68 -15.76
CA THR A 74 14.04 18.44 -14.99
C THR A 74 15.09 17.51 -14.36
N ALA A 75 16.25 18.06 -13.97
CA ALA A 75 17.30 17.26 -13.32
C ALA A 75 16.83 16.55 -12.04
N ALA A 76 15.89 17.15 -11.29
CA ALA A 76 15.34 16.53 -10.09
C ALA A 76 14.40 15.35 -10.42
N GLU A 77 13.58 15.50 -11.46
CA GLU A 77 12.68 14.43 -11.94
C GLU A 77 13.48 13.26 -12.52
N LEU A 78 14.52 13.54 -13.30
CA LEU A 78 15.39 12.50 -13.87
C LEU A 78 16.10 11.68 -12.78
N ASN A 79 16.60 12.34 -11.72
CA ASN A 79 17.19 11.64 -10.57
C ASN A 79 16.19 10.74 -9.84
N ARG A 80 14.93 11.17 -9.72
CA ARG A 80 13.86 10.35 -9.15
C ARG A 80 13.57 9.14 -10.05
N ALA A 81 13.43 9.33 -11.36
CA ALA A 81 13.20 8.26 -12.32
C ALA A 81 14.32 7.20 -12.27
N VAL A 82 15.59 7.63 -12.25
CA VAL A 82 16.75 6.71 -12.10
C VAL A 82 16.67 5.90 -10.81
N LYS A 83 16.29 6.52 -9.70
CA LYS A 83 16.15 5.84 -8.40
C LYS A 83 15.03 4.80 -8.43
N ASP A 84 13.94 5.07 -9.12
CA ASP A 84 12.79 4.16 -9.23
C ASP A 84 13.09 2.97 -10.15
N LEU A 85 13.77 3.21 -11.26
CA LEU A 85 14.29 2.17 -12.15
C LEU A 85 15.31 1.28 -11.41
N THR A 86 16.25 1.87 -10.66
CA THR A 86 17.23 1.12 -9.87
C THR A 86 16.56 0.23 -8.82
N ARG A 87 15.54 0.75 -8.12
CA ARG A 87 14.75 -0.05 -7.15
C ARG A 87 14.02 -1.20 -7.83
N SER A 88 13.45 -0.97 -9.01
CA SER A 88 12.76 -2.00 -9.78
C SER A 88 13.71 -3.10 -10.25
N LEU A 89 14.90 -2.73 -10.72
CA LEU A 89 15.95 -3.66 -11.13
C LEU A 89 16.43 -4.54 -9.97
N ASN A 90 16.62 -3.96 -8.78
CA ASN A 90 16.99 -4.72 -7.60
C ASN A 90 15.90 -5.72 -7.18
N ARG A 91 14.61 -5.31 -7.16
CA ARG A 91 13.50 -6.24 -6.89
C ARG A 91 13.42 -7.39 -7.90
N ALA A 92 13.66 -7.10 -9.18
CA ALA A 92 13.70 -8.13 -10.23
C ALA A 92 14.90 -9.08 -10.09
N ARG A 93 16.03 -8.59 -9.57
CA ARG A 93 17.20 -9.41 -9.28
C ARG A 93 16.97 -10.33 -8.08
N ASP A 94 16.39 -9.78 -7.01
CA ASP A 94 16.16 -10.53 -5.77
C ASP A 94 15.12 -11.64 -5.97
N SER A 95 14.13 -11.43 -6.83
CA SER A 95 13.12 -12.45 -7.19
C SER A 95 13.66 -13.58 -8.07
N LYS A 96 14.76 -13.39 -8.81
CA LYS A 96 15.43 -14.47 -9.57
C LYS A 96 16.37 -15.33 -8.73
N GLY A 97 16.62 -14.97 -7.47
CA GLY A 97 17.52 -15.69 -6.58
C GLY A 97 16.89 -16.90 -5.85
N ASP A 98 15.58 -17.12 -6.00
CA ASP A 98 14.81 -18.12 -5.23
C ASP A 98 14.22 -19.25 -6.10
N ASP A 99 14.69 -19.40 -7.34
CA ASP A 99 14.22 -20.44 -8.30
C ASP A 99 15.29 -21.52 -8.53
N GLY A 100 15.89 -21.98 -7.44
CA GLY A 100 17.10 -22.80 -7.41
C GLY A 100 16.97 -24.20 -6.81
N GLY A 101 15.82 -24.90 -6.96
CA GLY A 101 15.77 -26.31 -6.55
C GLY A 101 14.41 -26.99 -6.54
N VAL A 102 13.73 -27.12 -7.68
CA VAL A 102 12.52 -27.98 -7.78
C VAL A 102 12.67 -29.15 -8.75
N PHE A 103 13.67 -29.19 -9.64
CA PHE A 103 13.90 -30.35 -10.51
C PHE A 103 15.39 -30.52 -10.90
N ASP A 104 16.18 -31.17 -10.05
CA ASP A 104 17.03 -32.36 -10.35
C ASP A 104 17.64 -32.90 -9.04
#